data_AF-A0A098GAE9-F1
#
_entry.id   AF-A0A098GAE9-F1
#
_cell.length_a   1.000
_cell.length_b   1.000
_cell.length_c   1.000
_cell.angle_alpha   90.00
_cell.angle_beta   90.00
_cell.angle_gamma   90.00
#
_symmetry.space_group_name_H-M   'P 1'
#
loop_
_entity.id
_entity.type
_entity.pdbx_description
1 polymer ?
#
loop_
_entity_poly.entity_id
_entity_poly.type
_entity_poly.pdbx_seq_one_letter_code
_entity_poly.pdbx_strand_id
1 'polypeptide(L)'
;MDKTTSRCQFLLAQLNLPKRTSQVIVVSSLSGYKAKIMACQRQGKRWQRIRPPFNAVIGKSGIARIGKKKEGDLKTPAGLYRLGEAFGSQPLALKMDYKYITKDDKFIDDVNSKDYNQWINGKTKAKSYEPMLVKSYKMGVIVNYNTDPVVPGAGSAIFMHLWTSANSPTAGCIAMDEPHLLAILRWLDKNQHPYILIRKD
;
A
#
# COMPACT_ATOMS: atom_id res chain seq x y z
N MET A 1 -1.63 24.45 -27.69
CA MET A 1 -1.99 23.96 -26.35
C MET A 1 -1.26 22.64 -26.14
N ASP A 2 -0.31 22.66 -25.22
CA ASP A 2 0.90 21.82 -25.22
C ASP A 2 0.64 20.32 -25.01
N LYS A 3 1.37 19.50 -25.77
CA LYS A 3 1.30 18.03 -25.89
C LYS A 3 2.07 17.34 -24.75
N THR A 4 1.97 17.79 -23.51
CA THR A 4 2.53 17.06 -22.38
C THR A 4 1.48 16.07 -21.85
N THR A 5 1.51 14.85 -22.39
CA THR A 5 0.73 13.75 -21.82
C THR A 5 1.08 13.60 -20.34
N SER A 6 0.09 13.70 -19.45
CA SER A 6 0.33 13.63 -18.00
C SER A 6 1.11 12.34 -17.66
N ARG A 7 2.05 12.38 -16.70
CA ARG A 7 2.78 11.16 -16.27
C ARG A 7 1.82 10.05 -15.82
N CYS A 8 0.68 10.41 -15.22
CA CYS A 8 -0.40 9.47 -14.92
C CYS A 8 -0.96 8.82 -16.19
N GLN A 9 -1.24 9.60 -17.24
CA GLN A 9 -1.72 9.08 -18.52
C GLN A 9 -0.69 8.15 -19.15
N PHE A 10 0.57 8.55 -19.19
CA PHE A 10 1.64 7.73 -19.77
C PHE A 10 1.76 6.37 -19.05
N LEU A 11 1.78 6.36 -17.72
CA LEU A 11 1.97 5.13 -16.94
C LEU A 11 0.74 4.21 -16.92
N LEU A 12 -0.46 4.78 -16.91
CA LEU A 12 -1.68 4.00 -16.64
C LEU A 12 -2.49 3.64 -17.88
N ALA A 13 -2.32 4.35 -19.00
CA ALA A 13 -3.10 4.08 -20.21
C ALA A 13 -2.79 2.73 -20.86
N GLN A 14 -1.60 2.18 -20.60
CA GLN A 14 -1.14 0.90 -21.15
C GLN A 14 -1.42 -0.28 -20.23
N LEU A 15 -1.88 -0.03 -19.00
CA LEU A 15 -2.18 -1.09 -18.04
C LEU A 15 -3.59 -1.63 -18.26
N ASN A 16 -3.73 -2.95 -18.13
CA ASN A 16 -5.04 -3.59 -18.09
C ASN A 16 -5.68 -3.39 -16.70
N LEU A 17 -6.16 -2.17 -16.45
CA LEU A 17 -6.89 -1.82 -15.24
C LEU A 17 -8.36 -2.22 -15.37
N PRO A 18 -9.01 -2.70 -14.29
CA PRO A 18 -10.45 -2.91 -14.31
C PRO A 18 -11.20 -1.65 -14.78
N LYS A 19 -12.20 -1.82 -15.64
CA LYS A 19 -12.95 -0.69 -16.20
C LYS A 19 -13.62 0.18 -15.14
N ARG A 20 -13.87 -0.34 -13.93
CA ARG A 20 -14.47 0.43 -12.82
C ARG A 20 -13.46 1.23 -12.00
N THR A 21 -12.16 1.01 -12.16
CA THR A 21 -11.12 1.73 -11.42
C THR A 21 -10.92 3.14 -11.95
N SER A 22 -11.11 4.13 -11.08
CA SER A 22 -10.81 5.55 -11.36
C SER A 22 -9.75 6.14 -10.44
N GLN A 23 -9.19 5.37 -9.50
CA GLN A 23 -8.14 5.82 -8.59
C GLN A 23 -6.95 4.87 -8.62
N VAL A 24 -5.76 5.41 -8.88
CA VAL A 24 -4.51 4.65 -8.80
C VAL A 24 -3.45 5.45 -8.07
N ILE A 25 -2.82 4.84 -7.07
CA ILE A 25 -1.59 5.32 -6.45
C ILE A 25 -0.43 4.69 -7.21
N VAL A 26 0.52 5.49 -7.67
CA VAL A 26 1.75 5.01 -8.30
C VAL A 26 2.91 5.21 -7.33
N VAL A 27 3.60 4.13 -6.99
CA VAL A 27 4.82 4.12 -6.19
C VAL A 27 5.98 3.79 -7.12
N SER A 28 6.89 4.74 -7.29
CA SER A 28 8.12 4.58 -8.07
C SER A 28 9.34 4.57 -7.15
N SER A 29 10.15 3.52 -7.20
CA SER A 29 11.43 3.53 -6.48
C SER A 29 12.38 4.58 -7.05
N LEU A 30 13.18 5.17 -6.18
CA LEU A 30 14.38 5.92 -6.51
C LEU A 30 15.61 5.04 -6.18
N SER A 31 16.63 5.61 -5.53
CA SER A 31 17.77 4.87 -5.01
C SER A 31 17.46 4.23 -3.65
N GLY A 32 17.91 2.98 -3.45
CA GLY A 32 17.75 2.24 -2.21
C GLY A 32 16.28 2.07 -1.82
N TYR A 33 15.94 2.54 -0.61
CA TYR A 33 14.59 2.47 -0.05
C TYR A 33 13.78 3.76 -0.27
N LYS A 34 14.30 4.74 -1.03
CA LYS A 34 13.59 5.98 -1.32
C LYS A 34 12.60 5.76 -2.46
N ALA A 35 11.45 6.40 -2.39
CA ALA A 35 10.42 6.33 -3.43
C ALA A 35 9.67 7.66 -3.59
N LYS A 36 8.93 7.77 -4.69
CA LYS A 36 7.94 8.83 -4.92
C LYS A 36 6.55 8.22 -5.05
N ILE A 37 5.56 8.91 -4.50
CA ILE A 37 4.16 8.59 -4.67
C ILE A 37 3.51 9.63 -5.59
N MET A 38 2.70 9.14 -6.53
CA MET A 38 1.83 9.95 -7.37
C MET A 38 0.40 9.42 -7.30
N ALA A 39 -0.57 10.28 -6.98
CA ALA A 39 -1.98 9.94 -6.97
C ALA A 39 -2.64 10.35 -8.29
N CYS A 40 -3.22 9.37 -8.99
CA CYS A 40 -3.82 9.52 -10.30
C CYS A 40 -5.33 9.23 -10.26
N GLN A 41 -6.10 10.15 -10.82
CA GLN A 41 -7.55 10.05 -10.98
C GLN A 41 -7.90 9.91 -12.46
N ARG A 42 -8.82 9.00 -12.78
CA ARG A 42 -9.39 8.89 -14.13
C ARG A 42 -10.57 9.83 -14.27
N GLN A 43 -10.56 10.64 -15.33
CA GLN A 43 -11.65 11.50 -15.78
C GLN A 43 -11.94 11.17 -17.25
N GLY A 44 -13.05 10.48 -17.50
CA GLY A 44 -13.34 9.89 -18.81
C GLY A 44 -12.24 8.89 -19.22
N LYS A 45 -11.58 9.15 -20.35
CA LYS A 45 -10.49 8.32 -20.88
C LYS A 45 -9.09 8.75 -20.41
N ARG A 46 -8.99 9.84 -19.63
CA ARG A 46 -7.71 10.44 -19.24
C ARG A 46 -7.41 10.22 -17.77
N TRP A 47 -6.16 9.89 -17.47
CA TRP A 47 -5.60 9.89 -16.14
C TRP A 47 -4.89 11.20 -15.88
N GLN A 48 -5.17 11.80 -14.73
CA GLN A 48 -4.58 13.05 -14.30
C GLN A 48 -4.09 12.94 -12.87
N ARG A 49 -3.02 13.67 -12.59
CA ARG A 49 -2.46 13.75 -11.24
C ARG A 49 -3.31 14.69 -10.40
N ILE A 50 -3.72 14.25 -9.21
CA ILE A 50 -4.57 15.09 -8.33
C ILE A 50 -3.76 16.05 -7.44
N ARG A 51 -2.44 15.86 -7.32
CA ARG A 51 -1.52 16.67 -6.51
C ARG A 51 -0.05 16.47 -6.86
N PRO A 52 0.87 17.39 -6.51
CA PRO A 52 2.30 17.15 -6.68
C PRO A 52 2.78 15.81 -6.07
N PRO A 53 3.73 15.10 -6.69
CA PRO A 53 4.28 13.87 -6.15
C PRO A 53 5.10 14.16 -4.89
N PHE A 54 5.04 13.25 -3.92
CA PHE A 54 5.69 13.41 -2.63
C PHE A 54 6.57 12.21 -2.29
N ASN A 55 7.44 12.39 -1.30
CA ASN A 55 8.39 11.37 -0.90
C ASN A 55 7.71 10.24 -0.13
N ALA A 56 8.23 9.04 -0.32
CA ALA A 56 7.90 7.88 0.48
C ALA A 56 9.18 7.06 0.74
N VAL A 57 9.09 6.15 1.69
CA VAL A 57 10.07 5.09 1.92
C VAL A 57 9.40 3.75 1.69
N ILE A 58 10.17 2.80 1.21
CA ILE A 58 9.76 1.43 0.88
C ILE A 58 10.63 0.43 1.65
N GLY A 59 10.52 -0.86 1.32
CA GLY A 59 11.35 -1.91 1.90
C GLY A 59 12.83 -1.57 1.87
N LYS A 60 13.56 -1.89 2.94
CA LYS A 60 15.01 -1.63 3.09
C LYS A 60 15.83 -2.12 1.90
N SER A 61 15.42 -3.23 1.29
CA SER A 61 16.06 -3.85 0.12
C SER A 61 15.43 -3.44 -1.22
N GLY A 62 14.64 -2.36 -1.23
CA GLY A 62 14.00 -1.80 -2.41
C GLY A 62 12.74 -2.55 -2.84
N ILE A 63 12.47 -2.56 -4.14
CA ILE A 63 11.32 -3.24 -4.74
C ILE A 63 11.73 -4.60 -5.29
N ALA A 64 11.01 -5.66 -4.91
CA ALA A 64 11.17 -6.98 -5.48
C ALA A 64 10.67 -7.01 -6.93
N ARG A 65 11.33 -7.77 -7.81
CA ARG A 65 10.81 -8.05 -9.15
C ARG A 65 9.42 -8.72 -9.03
N ILE A 66 8.57 -8.51 -10.02
CA ILE A 66 7.23 -9.13 -10.09
C ILE A 66 7.37 -10.65 -9.87
N GLY A 67 6.60 -11.19 -8.91
CA GLY A 67 6.63 -12.61 -8.55
C GLY A 67 7.88 -13.09 -7.82
N LYS A 68 8.76 -12.19 -7.33
CA LYS A 68 10.01 -12.55 -6.63
C LYS A 68 10.08 -12.07 -5.18
N LYS A 69 9.04 -11.41 -4.67
CA LYS A 69 8.92 -11.07 -3.24
C LYS A 69 8.85 -12.37 -2.43
N LYS A 70 9.50 -12.37 -1.25
CA LYS A 70 9.47 -13.47 -0.28
C LYS A 70 9.28 -12.95 1.14
N GLU A 71 8.83 -13.78 2.05
CA GLU A 71 8.76 -13.43 3.48
C GLU A 71 10.14 -13.05 4.02
N GLY A 72 10.19 -11.99 4.83
CA GLY A 72 11.45 -11.50 5.42
C GLY A 72 12.50 -10.93 4.45
N ASP A 73 12.23 -10.81 3.16
CA ASP A 73 13.22 -10.35 2.16
C ASP A 73 13.50 -8.83 2.16
N LEU A 74 12.82 -8.09 3.03
CA LEU A 74 12.87 -6.66 3.22
C LEU A 74 12.55 -5.82 1.97
N LYS A 75 11.78 -6.37 1.01
CA LYS A 75 11.41 -5.68 -0.23
C LYS A 75 9.93 -5.36 -0.28
N THR A 76 9.59 -4.28 -0.97
CA THR A 76 8.19 -3.99 -1.36
C THR A 76 7.85 -4.77 -2.64
N PRO A 77 6.67 -5.41 -2.75
CA PRO A 77 6.32 -6.20 -3.93
C PRO A 77 6.02 -5.30 -5.14
N ALA A 78 6.73 -5.45 -6.26
CA ALA A 78 6.30 -4.84 -7.52
C ALA A 78 4.99 -5.47 -8.00
N GLY A 79 4.11 -4.68 -8.60
CA GLY A 79 2.87 -5.15 -9.20
C GLY A 79 1.74 -4.14 -9.12
N LEU A 80 0.55 -4.59 -9.49
CA LEU A 80 -0.70 -3.83 -9.44
C LEU A 80 -1.63 -4.53 -8.46
N TYR A 81 -1.98 -3.85 -7.38
CA TYR A 81 -2.77 -4.44 -6.28
C TYR A 81 -3.98 -3.57 -5.97
N ARG A 82 -5.10 -4.19 -5.60
CA ARG A 82 -6.24 -3.45 -5.07
C ARG A 82 -5.87 -2.90 -3.69
N LEU A 83 -6.35 -1.70 -3.36
CA LEU A 83 -6.30 -1.21 -1.98
C LEU A 83 -7.52 -1.75 -1.23
N GLY A 84 -7.25 -2.39 -0.08
CA GLY A 84 -8.24 -2.97 0.82
C GLY A 84 -8.82 -1.93 1.77
N GLU A 85 -9.24 -2.39 2.96
CA GLU A 85 -9.74 -1.49 4.00
C GLU A 85 -8.66 -0.50 4.46
N ALA A 86 -9.10 0.71 4.77
CA ALA A 86 -8.33 1.63 5.57
C ALA A 86 -8.39 1.20 7.04
N PHE A 87 -7.40 1.60 7.83
CA PHE A 87 -7.35 1.28 9.25
C PHE A 87 -6.72 2.41 10.05
N GLY A 88 -6.83 2.34 11.37
CA GLY A 88 -6.10 3.22 12.27
C GLY A 88 -6.55 3.13 13.72
N SER A 89 -5.87 3.89 14.57
CA SER A 89 -6.11 3.91 16.02
C SER A 89 -6.98 5.09 16.49
N GLN A 90 -7.53 5.87 15.55
CA GLN A 90 -8.36 7.05 15.79
C GLN A 90 -9.46 7.14 14.73
N PRO A 91 -10.66 7.66 15.05
CA PRO A 91 -11.74 7.77 14.07
C PRO A 91 -11.33 8.66 12.89
N LEU A 92 -11.58 8.20 11.66
CA LEU A 92 -11.39 8.96 10.44
C LEU A 92 -12.63 8.85 9.56
N ALA A 93 -13.19 9.99 9.15
CA ALA A 93 -14.26 10.04 8.16
C ALA A 93 -13.68 9.81 6.76
N LEU A 94 -13.74 8.57 6.28
CA LEU A 94 -13.22 8.14 4.98
C LEU A 94 -14.35 7.60 4.08
N LYS A 95 -14.08 7.51 2.78
CA LYS A 95 -14.96 6.82 1.81
C LYS A 95 -14.55 5.37 1.56
N MET A 96 -13.45 4.93 2.16
CA MET A 96 -13.04 3.54 2.23
C MET A 96 -13.73 2.84 3.40
N ASP A 97 -13.84 1.51 3.34
CA ASP A 97 -14.12 0.73 4.54
C ASP A 97 -13.01 0.96 5.57
N TYR A 98 -13.37 1.03 6.85
CA TYR A 98 -12.45 1.44 7.91
C TYR A 98 -12.49 0.48 9.10
N LYS A 99 -11.31 -0.03 9.49
CA LYS A 99 -11.13 -0.89 10.65
C LYS A 99 -10.41 -0.17 11.78
N TYR A 100 -11.03 -0.17 12.95
CA TYR A 100 -10.41 0.37 14.15
C TYR A 100 -9.42 -0.63 14.76
N ILE A 101 -8.21 -0.17 15.04
CA ILE A 101 -7.17 -0.99 15.66
C ILE A 101 -7.35 -1.01 17.17
N THR A 102 -7.28 -2.20 17.74
CA THR A 102 -7.18 -2.49 19.17
C THR A 102 -5.84 -3.13 19.50
N LYS A 103 -5.51 -3.22 20.79
CA LYS A 103 -4.29 -3.89 21.27
C LYS A 103 -4.24 -5.39 20.93
N ASP A 104 -5.39 -6.00 20.65
CA ASP A 104 -5.51 -7.43 20.41
C ASP A 104 -5.35 -7.78 18.93
N ASP A 105 -5.33 -6.79 18.04
CA ASP A 105 -5.19 -6.93 16.60
C ASP A 105 -3.75 -7.25 16.17
N LYS A 106 -3.62 -8.26 15.31
CA LYS A 106 -2.36 -8.80 14.82
C LYS A 106 -2.47 -9.17 13.35
N PHE A 107 -1.39 -9.01 12.62
CA PHE A 107 -1.24 -9.54 11.27
C PHE A 107 -0.27 -10.71 11.29
N ILE A 108 -0.71 -11.90 10.88
CA ILE A 108 0.12 -13.11 10.99
C ILE A 108 1.14 -13.18 9.85
N ASP A 109 2.41 -13.29 10.20
CA ASP A 109 3.54 -13.46 9.27
C ASP A 109 4.21 -14.86 9.39
N ASP A 110 3.73 -15.72 10.31
CA ASP A 110 4.18 -17.10 10.41
C ASP A 110 3.71 -17.93 9.22
N VAL A 111 4.65 -18.29 8.34
CA VAL A 111 4.40 -19.06 7.11
C VAL A 111 3.81 -20.45 7.36
N ASN A 112 3.93 -20.99 8.58
CA ASN A 112 3.36 -22.30 8.95
C ASN A 112 1.97 -22.17 9.58
N SER A 113 1.50 -20.94 9.83
CA SER A 113 0.16 -20.71 10.39
C SER A 113 -0.91 -20.85 9.31
N LYS A 114 -2.04 -21.44 9.68
CA LYS A 114 -3.27 -21.43 8.85
C LYS A 114 -3.80 -20.02 8.58
N ASP A 115 -3.44 -19.08 9.45
CA ASP A 115 -3.87 -17.69 9.40
C ASP A 115 -2.81 -16.80 8.73
N TYR A 116 -1.78 -17.38 8.06
CA TYR A 116 -0.72 -16.62 7.39
C TYR A 116 -1.29 -15.53 6.47
N ASN A 117 -0.68 -14.34 6.52
CA ASN A 117 -1.09 -13.13 5.82
C ASN A 117 -2.56 -12.72 6.08
N GLN A 118 -3.06 -12.95 7.31
CA GLN A 118 -4.38 -12.49 7.73
C GLN A 118 -4.32 -11.58 8.97
N TRP A 119 -5.25 -10.64 9.01
CA TRP A 119 -5.52 -9.83 10.19
C TRP A 119 -6.47 -10.58 11.13
N ILE A 120 -5.99 -10.91 12.33
CA ILE A 120 -6.77 -11.54 13.38
C ILE A 120 -6.92 -10.63 14.60
N ASN A 121 -7.95 -10.88 15.41
CA ASN A 121 -8.13 -10.24 16.71
C ASN A 121 -8.10 -11.30 17.82
N GLY A 122 -7.34 -11.05 18.87
CA GLY A 122 -7.29 -11.93 20.05
C GLY A 122 -6.11 -12.90 20.07
N LYS A 123 -6.33 -14.10 20.65
CA LYS A 123 -5.28 -15.11 20.86
C LYS A 123 -4.96 -15.84 19.55
N THR A 124 -3.69 -16.22 19.37
CA THR A 124 -3.23 -16.99 18.21
C THR A 124 -2.24 -18.09 18.63
N LYS A 125 -2.14 -19.13 17.81
CA LYS A 125 -1.12 -20.18 17.91
C LYS A 125 0.06 -19.94 16.95
N ALA A 126 -0.01 -18.91 16.11
CA ALA A 126 1.09 -18.53 15.22
C ALA A 126 2.34 -18.19 16.05
N LYS A 127 3.52 -18.59 15.55
CA LYS A 127 4.80 -18.37 16.23
C LYS A 127 5.30 -16.92 16.09
N SER A 128 4.83 -16.21 15.07
CA SER A 128 5.16 -14.82 14.81
C SER A 128 3.95 -14.06 14.25
N TYR A 129 3.93 -12.77 14.52
CA TYR A 129 2.95 -11.82 14.00
C TYR A 129 3.43 -10.38 14.17
N GLU A 130 2.85 -9.50 13.37
CA GLU A 130 2.98 -8.06 13.50
C GLU A 130 1.83 -7.50 14.37
N PRO A 131 2.12 -6.80 15.48
CA PRO A 131 1.08 -6.12 16.27
C PRO A 131 0.54 -4.91 15.51
N MET A 132 -0.78 -4.76 15.44
CA MET A 132 -1.37 -3.64 14.68
C MET A 132 -1.39 -2.33 15.46
N LEU A 133 -1.47 -2.36 16.81
CA LEU A 133 -1.47 -1.15 17.62
C LEU A 133 -0.05 -0.61 17.84
N VAL A 134 0.49 0.05 16.81
CA VAL A 134 1.80 0.72 16.84
C VAL A 134 1.71 2.14 16.28
N LYS A 135 2.68 3.00 16.62
CA LYS A 135 2.67 4.43 16.25
C LYS A 135 2.56 4.65 14.73
N SER A 136 3.25 3.85 13.93
CA SER A 136 3.22 3.93 12.46
C SER A 136 1.84 3.63 11.88
N TYR A 137 0.99 2.90 12.62
CA TYR A 137 -0.35 2.46 12.20
C TYR A 137 -1.46 3.31 12.82
N LYS A 138 -1.14 4.53 13.28
CA LYS A 138 -2.14 5.55 13.62
C LYS A 138 -3.20 5.69 12.51
N MET A 139 -2.77 5.60 11.25
CA MET A 139 -3.63 5.47 10.09
C MET A 139 -2.90 4.71 8.97
N GLY A 140 -3.64 4.01 8.13
CA GLY A 140 -3.09 3.31 6.97
C GLY A 140 -4.16 2.69 6.08
N VAL A 141 -3.72 1.98 5.04
CA VAL A 141 -4.59 1.20 4.15
C VAL A 141 -3.88 -0.08 3.73
N ILE A 142 -4.65 -1.17 3.64
CA ILE A 142 -4.14 -2.47 3.21
C ILE A 142 -3.81 -2.45 1.71
N VAL A 143 -2.64 -2.95 1.36
CA VAL A 143 -2.32 -3.34 -0.01
C VAL A 143 -2.63 -4.83 -0.13
N ASN A 144 -3.59 -5.20 -0.98
CA ASN A 144 -4.01 -6.60 -1.15
C ASN A 144 -2.98 -7.41 -1.96
N TYR A 145 -1.77 -7.48 -1.43
CA TYR A 145 -0.69 -8.34 -1.89
C TYR A 145 -0.79 -9.70 -1.19
N ASN A 146 -0.76 -10.78 -1.98
CA ASN A 146 -0.79 -12.15 -1.46
C ASN A 146 -2.05 -12.50 -0.63
N THR A 147 -3.20 -11.90 -0.93
CA THR A 147 -4.43 -12.06 -0.13
C THR A 147 -5.47 -13.02 -0.73
N ASP A 148 -5.40 -13.32 -2.03
CA ASP A 148 -6.37 -14.19 -2.70
C ASP A 148 -5.80 -14.77 -4.02
N PRO A 149 -5.42 -16.07 -4.05
CA PRO A 149 -5.21 -16.93 -2.89
C PRO A 149 -4.00 -16.45 -2.07
N VAL A 150 -3.98 -16.81 -0.78
CA VAL A 150 -2.78 -16.62 0.06
C VAL A 150 -1.76 -17.73 -0.24
N VAL A 151 -0.54 -17.34 -0.57
CA VAL A 151 0.60 -18.23 -0.80
C VAL A 151 1.62 -18.08 0.34
N PRO A 152 1.78 -19.11 1.21
CA PRO A 152 2.77 -19.11 2.27
C PRO A 152 4.19 -18.76 1.80
N GLY A 153 4.86 -17.86 2.52
CA GLY A 153 6.24 -17.45 2.24
C GLY A 153 6.40 -16.45 1.10
N ALA A 154 5.33 -16.05 0.41
CA ALA A 154 5.39 -15.02 -0.63
C ALA A 154 5.48 -13.59 -0.08
N GLY A 155 5.45 -13.41 1.24
CA GLY A 155 5.44 -12.11 1.91
C GLY A 155 4.04 -11.76 2.43
N SER A 156 3.98 -11.12 3.60
CA SER A 156 2.74 -10.71 4.26
C SER A 156 2.71 -9.23 4.65
N ALA A 157 1.57 -8.79 5.19
CA ALA A 157 1.41 -7.52 5.92
C ALA A 157 1.93 -6.28 5.16
N ILE A 158 1.50 -6.11 3.90
CA ILE A 158 1.89 -4.94 3.10
C ILE A 158 0.86 -3.84 3.24
N PHE A 159 1.29 -2.70 3.77
CA PHE A 159 0.43 -1.54 4.01
C PHE A 159 1.00 -0.26 3.41
N MET A 160 0.14 0.74 3.23
CA MET A 160 0.54 2.14 3.22
C MET A 160 0.31 2.74 4.61
N HIS A 161 1.33 3.32 5.24
CA HIS A 161 1.23 3.82 6.62
C HIS A 161 2.18 5.01 6.92
N LEU A 162 2.20 5.50 8.16
CA LEU A 162 3.08 6.59 8.55
C LEU A 162 4.53 6.11 8.69
N TRP A 163 5.48 6.83 8.09
CA TRP A 163 6.89 6.56 8.34
C TRP A 163 7.28 6.96 9.77
N THR A 164 8.36 6.38 10.29
CA THR A 164 9.04 6.93 11.46
C THR A 164 9.76 8.22 11.10
N SER A 165 10.42 8.23 9.94
CA SER A 165 11.06 9.40 9.33
C SER A 165 11.24 9.17 7.83
N ALA A 166 11.52 10.24 7.08
CA ALA A 166 11.88 10.13 5.67
C ALA A 166 13.15 9.31 5.40
N ASN A 167 13.96 9.01 6.44
CA ASN A 167 15.22 8.25 6.36
C ASN A 167 15.15 6.86 7.01
N SER A 168 13.94 6.39 7.34
CA SER A 168 13.74 5.09 7.98
C SER A 168 13.05 4.13 6.99
N PRO A 169 13.74 3.10 6.46
CA PRO A 169 13.10 2.13 5.57
C PRO A 169 12.03 1.30 6.30
N THR A 170 11.17 0.64 5.52
CA THR A 170 10.23 -0.37 6.03
C THR A 170 10.78 -1.79 5.85
N ALA A 171 10.06 -2.80 6.34
CA ALA A 171 10.31 -4.21 6.00
C ALA A 171 9.63 -4.66 4.68
N GLY A 172 8.83 -3.80 4.05
CA GLY A 172 8.09 -4.13 2.83
C GLY A 172 6.93 -3.19 2.54
N CYS A 173 6.38 -2.54 3.56
CA CYS A 173 5.36 -1.51 3.44
C CYS A 173 5.82 -0.27 2.66
N ILE A 174 4.88 0.62 2.37
CA ILE A 174 5.13 1.94 1.80
C ILE A 174 4.77 2.97 2.88
N ALA A 175 5.70 3.84 3.25
CA ALA A 175 5.48 4.79 4.33
C ALA A 175 5.77 6.24 3.93
N MET A 176 4.98 7.17 4.46
CA MET A 176 5.04 8.61 4.16
C MET A 176 4.68 9.45 5.40
N ASP A 177 4.77 10.78 5.29
CA ASP A 177 4.32 11.66 6.37
C ASP A 177 2.79 11.72 6.50
N GLU A 178 2.36 12.21 7.66
CA GLU A 178 0.96 12.29 8.05
C GLU A 178 0.11 13.20 7.15
N PRO A 179 0.51 14.43 6.81
CA PRO A 179 -0.24 15.27 5.87
C PRO A 179 -0.52 14.57 4.53
N HIS A 180 0.48 13.89 3.96
CA HIS A 180 0.31 13.19 2.69
C HIS A 180 -0.57 11.95 2.84
N LEU A 181 -0.34 11.11 3.85
CA LEU A 181 -1.14 9.91 4.05
C LEU A 181 -2.61 10.24 4.33
N LEU A 182 -2.90 11.19 5.21
CA LEU A 182 -4.26 11.60 5.53
C LEU A 182 -4.99 12.10 4.29
N ALA A 183 -4.31 12.88 3.45
CA ALA A 183 -4.90 13.39 2.23
C ALA A 183 -5.14 12.30 1.18
N ILE A 184 -4.28 11.28 1.09
CA ILE A 184 -4.53 10.08 0.28
C ILE A 184 -5.74 9.32 0.80
N LEU A 185 -5.79 9.01 2.09
CA LEU A 185 -6.89 8.25 2.70
C LEU A 185 -8.25 8.94 2.51
N ARG A 186 -8.30 10.28 2.64
CA ARG A 186 -9.52 11.07 2.39
C ARG A 186 -9.94 11.12 0.92
N TRP A 187 -8.98 10.97 0.00
CA TRP A 187 -9.27 10.94 -1.43
C TRP A 187 -9.78 9.56 -1.88
N LEU A 188 -9.19 8.48 -1.36
CA LEU A 188 -9.58 7.10 -1.69
C LEU A 188 -11.08 6.86 -1.42
N ASP A 189 -11.72 6.17 -2.35
CA ASP A 189 -13.15 5.89 -2.35
C ASP A 189 -13.39 4.46 -2.83
N LYS A 190 -14.00 3.61 -2.00
CA LYS A 190 -14.18 2.20 -2.32
C LYS A 190 -15.01 1.98 -3.59
N ASN A 191 -15.94 2.90 -3.89
CA ASN A 191 -16.79 2.85 -5.06
C ASN A 191 -16.04 3.23 -6.35
N GLN A 192 -14.84 3.79 -6.22
CA GLN A 192 -13.94 4.11 -7.32
C GLN A 192 -12.87 3.03 -7.55
N HIS A 193 -12.98 1.91 -6.84
CA HIS A 193 -12.15 0.71 -6.96
C HIS A 193 -10.65 1.04 -7.01
N PRO A 194 -10.07 1.54 -5.91
CA PRO A 194 -8.71 2.06 -5.91
C PRO A 194 -7.66 0.95 -6.01
N TYR A 195 -6.60 1.25 -6.76
CA TYR A 195 -5.43 0.37 -6.92
C TYR A 195 -4.14 1.10 -6.56
N ILE A 196 -3.09 0.31 -6.34
CA ILE A 196 -1.71 0.76 -6.22
C ILE A 196 -0.84 0.04 -7.24
N LEU A 197 -0.12 0.81 -8.05
CA LEU A 197 0.93 0.34 -8.94
C LEU A 197 2.27 0.58 -8.26
N ILE A 198 2.97 -0.50 -7.93
CA ILE A 198 4.31 -0.46 -7.33
C ILE A 198 5.30 -0.88 -8.40
N ARG A 199 6.24 0.01 -8.74
CA ARG A 199 7.19 -0.22 -9.82
C ARG A 199 8.60 0.24 -9.47
N LYS A 200 9.56 -0.50 -10.02
CA LYS A 200 10.92 -0.05 -10.14
C LYS A 200 11.00 0.86 -11.37
N ASP A 201 11.52 2.06 -11.20
CA ASP A 201 11.89 2.93 -12.32
C ASP A 201 13.25 2.51 -12.90
#